data_AF-A0A6A5VX05-F1
#
_entry.id   AF-A0A6A5VX05-F1
#
_cell.length_a   1.000
_cell.length_b   1.000
_cell.length_c   1.000
_cell.angle_alpha   90.00
_cell.angle_beta   90.00
_cell.angle_gamma   90.00
#
_symmetry.space_group_name_H-M   'P 1'
#
loop_
_entity.id
_entity.type
_entity.pdbx_description
1 polymer ?
#
loop_
_entity_poly.entity_id
_entity_poly.type
_entity_poly.pdbx_seq_one_letter_code
_entity_poly.pdbx_strand_id
1 'polypeptide(L)'
;MDDVLSLIYRHVGLFNNAVEPTRGRYGSRIFEPVRIALLDSGFDPAILHIENDTPRIQDIRSFIPDTDLLDMQDEIGYDAITQAINHAVTEWNVDIITMSFGIREYHEPMKDAIVKVLSQGILMFAAASNDGVNFGRAFPAKYPSIFCIHSTDGNGNLSSFNSTADEKDVNFSLLGQSVPTPIAAGLAASPLSFLRQEEQGLPPGSDLLGPWLKDVHSMDAVLERMAKQRRGQGYDYITPHVLFERNLLREHVYNKIKDIKKDMYD
;
A
#
# COMPACT_ATOMS: atom_id res chain seq x y z
N MET A 1 20.75 -13.12 -9.74
CA MET A 1 19.35 -12.65 -9.91
C MET A 1 19.26 -11.45 -9.00
N ASP A 2 19.13 -10.25 -9.57
CA ASP A 2 19.13 -9.02 -8.78
C ASP A 2 17.83 -8.97 -7.96
N ASP A 3 17.96 -8.64 -6.66
CA ASP A 3 16.82 -8.55 -5.74
C ASP A 3 15.92 -7.36 -6.12
N VAL A 4 14.59 -7.50 -6.01
CA VAL A 4 13.59 -6.47 -6.36
C VAL A 4 13.87 -5.17 -5.60
N LEU A 5 14.33 -5.29 -4.35
CA LEU A 5 14.70 -4.14 -3.52
C LEU A 5 15.86 -3.34 -4.13
N SER A 6 16.83 -4.00 -4.76
CA SER A 6 17.99 -3.34 -5.37
C SER A 6 17.62 -2.46 -6.57
N LEU A 7 16.53 -2.80 -7.29
CA LEU A 7 16.01 -2.01 -8.41
C LEU A 7 15.27 -0.76 -7.93
N ILE A 8 14.50 -0.89 -6.84
CA ILE A 8 13.76 0.22 -6.22
C ILE A 8 14.73 1.21 -5.57
N TYR A 9 15.68 0.74 -4.75
CA TYR A 9 16.61 1.60 -4.01
C TYR A 9 17.57 2.42 -4.89
N ARG A 10 17.73 2.05 -6.17
CA ARG A 10 18.48 2.87 -7.13
C ARG A 10 17.75 4.17 -7.49
N HIS A 11 16.42 4.13 -7.50
CA HIS A 11 15.57 5.23 -7.93
C HIS A 11 14.92 5.96 -6.75
N VAL A 12 14.60 5.25 -5.68
CA VAL A 12 14.04 5.81 -4.45
C VAL A 12 15.16 6.01 -3.44
N GLY A 13 15.48 7.28 -3.14
CA GLY A 13 16.47 7.62 -2.11
C GLY A 13 16.18 6.94 -0.78
N LEU A 14 17.23 6.54 -0.06
CA LEU A 14 17.13 5.89 1.24
C LEU A 14 16.50 6.84 2.27
N PHE A 15 15.70 6.27 3.19
CA PHE A 15 15.08 6.99 4.31
C PHE A 15 16.06 7.89 5.08
N ASN A 16 17.32 7.46 5.21
CA ASN A 16 18.36 8.24 5.90
C ASN A 16 18.66 9.58 5.22
N ASN A 17 18.40 9.73 3.92
CA ASN A 17 18.54 11.01 3.22
C ASN A 17 17.41 11.99 3.54
N ALA A 18 16.29 11.52 4.10
CA ALA A 18 15.22 12.37 4.63
C ALA A 18 15.51 12.86 6.06
N VAL A 19 16.42 12.19 6.79
CA VAL A 19 16.67 12.43 8.23
C VAL A 19 18.05 13.04 8.50
N GLU A 20 19.07 12.81 7.66
CA GLU A 20 20.41 13.41 7.83
C GLU A 20 20.89 14.19 6.59
N PRO A 21 21.35 15.44 6.75
CA PRO A 21 21.89 16.25 5.66
C PRO A 21 23.31 15.78 5.34
N THR A 22 23.46 14.67 4.61
CA THR A 22 24.77 14.35 4.03
C THR A 22 25.08 15.35 2.92
N ARG A 23 26.17 16.12 3.09
CA ARG A 23 26.73 17.04 2.07
C ARG A 23 27.31 16.22 0.90
N GLY A 24 26.44 15.69 0.06
CA GLY A 24 26.78 15.17 -1.26
C GLY A 24 26.75 16.26 -2.33
N ARG A 25 27.27 15.95 -3.54
CA ARG A 25 27.34 16.87 -4.70
C ARG A 25 25.99 17.45 -5.18
N TYR A 26 24.88 16.96 -4.63
CA TYR A 26 23.54 17.55 -4.75
C TYR A 26 23.11 17.93 -3.33
N GLY A 27 22.79 19.20 -3.09
CA GLY A 27 22.55 19.76 -1.75
C GLY A 27 21.52 19.00 -0.90
N SER A 28 21.45 19.30 0.40
CA SER A 28 20.54 18.65 1.37
C SER A 28 19.08 18.71 0.89
N ARG A 29 18.58 17.60 0.34
CA ARG A 29 17.19 17.45 -0.12
C ARG A 29 16.39 16.77 0.97
N ILE A 30 15.81 17.57 1.87
CA ILE A 30 14.85 17.09 2.87
C ILE A 30 13.52 16.90 2.15
N PHE A 31 13.04 15.66 2.04
CA PHE A 31 11.72 15.34 1.49
C PHE A 31 10.83 14.68 2.53
N GLU A 32 9.53 14.92 2.43
CA GLU A 32 8.56 14.27 3.31
C GLU A 32 8.47 12.77 2.95
N PRO A 33 8.82 11.86 3.87
CA PRO A 33 8.77 10.43 3.59
C PRO A 33 7.33 9.97 3.40
N VAL A 34 7.13 8.94 2.56
CA VAL A 34 5.83 8.27 2.46
C VAL A 34 5.61 7.47 3.75
N ARG A 35 4.47 7.70 4.39
CA ARG A 35 4.09 7.03 5.64
C ARG A 35 3.03 5.96 5.37
N ILE A 36 3.21 4.79 5.96
CA ILE A 36 2.33 3.63 5.80
C ILE A 36 1.87 3.19 7.19
N ALA A 37 0.55 3.08 7.40
CA ALA A 37 -0.02 2.45 8.59
C ALA A 37 -0.37 0.99 8.30
N LEU A 38 0.04 0.09 9.18
CA LEU A 38 -0.31 -1.33 9.15
C LEU A 38 -1.37 -1.60 10.22
N LEU A 39 -2.59 -1.93 9.79
CA LEU A 39 -3.68 -2.33 10.68
C LEU A 39 -3.82 -3.85 10.62
N ASP A 40 -3.63 -4.48 11.78
CA ASP A 40 -3.69 -5.94 11.93
C ASP A 40 -4.44 -6.30 13.22
N SER A 41 -4.95 -7.54 13.26
CA SER A 41 -5.74 -8.12 14.36
C SER A 41 -4.91 -8.51 15.59
N GLY A 42 -3.59 -8.52 15.45
CA GLY A 42 -2.67 -8.82 16.54
C GLY A 42 -1.26 -8.41 16.18
N PHE A 43 -0.55 -7.87 17.17
CA PHE A 43 0.86 -7.59 17.10
C PHE A 43 1.48 -8.21 18.35
N ASP A 44 2.36 -9.20 18.18
CA ASP A 44 3.15 -9.74 19.29
C ASP A 44 4.48 -8.97 19.36
N PRO A 45 4.62 -8.00 20.30
CA PRO A 45 5.85 -7.23 20.46
C PRO A 45 7.05 -8.08 20.89
N ALA A 46 6.85 -9.33 21.33
CA ALA A 46 7.94 -10.23 21.70
C ALA A 46 8.45 -11.09 20.52
N ILE A 47 7.63 -11.31 19.48
CA ILE A 47 8.00 -12.14 18.32
C ILE A 47 8.90 -11.39 17.32
N LEU A 48 8.69 -10.09 17.13
CA LEU A 48 9.76 -9.26 16.58
C LEU A 48 10.62 -8.84 17.77
N HIS A 49 11.90 -9.19 17.74
CA HIS A 49 12.90 -8.34 18.37
C HIS A 49 12.89 -6.97 17.65
N ILE A 50 11.84 -6.17 17.88
CA ILE A 50 11.90 -4.72 17.69
C ILE A 50 12.79 -4.24 18.83
N GLU A 51 14.07 -4.54 18.71
CA GLU A 51 15.09 -3.72 19.33
C GLU A 51 14.75 -2.28 18.95
N ASN A 52 14.99 -1.35 19.86
CA ASN A 52 14.84 0.10 19.68
C ASN A 52 15.68 0.69 18.50
N ASP A 53 16.09 -0.14 17.55
CA ASP A 53 17.05 0.05 16.46
C ASP A 53 16.42 -0.07 15.05
N THR A 54 15.09 -0.12 14.91
CA THR A 54 14.45 0.06 13.59
C THR A 54 13.93 1.49 13.42
N PRO A 55 14.75 2.47 12.97
CA PRO A 55 14.36 3.88 12.86
C PRO A 55 13.23 4.16 11.86
N ARG A 56 12.69 3.12 11.22
CA ARG A 56 11.59 3.18 10.25
C ARG A 56 10.22 2.96 10.88
N ILE A 57 10.14 2.31 12.05
CA ILE A 57 8.89 2.18 12.81
C ILE A 57 8.82 3.37 13.76
N GLN A 58 7.81 4.22 13.58
CA GLN A 58 7.70 5.47 14.34
C GLN A 58 6.81 5.34 15.58
N ASP A 59 5.80 4.47 15.53
CA ASP A 59 4.83 4.29 16.61
C ASP A 59 4.11 2.94 16.48
N ILE A 60 3.57 2.41 17.59
CA ILE A 60 2.76 1.18 17.67
C ILE A 60 1.66 1.41 18.71
N ARG A 61 0.40 1.14 18.34
CA ARG A 61 -0.76 1.38 19.22
C ARG A 61 -1.81 0.28 19.12
N SER A 62 -2.28 -0.20 20.27
CA SER A 62 -3.49 -1.02 20.38
C SER A 62 -4.72 -0.15 20.54
N PHE A 63 -5.83 -0.55 19.88
CA PHE A 63 -7.15 0.08 20.00
C PHE A 63 -8.20 -0.86 20.60
N ILE A 64 -7.80 -2.08 20.96
CA ILE A 64 -8.68 -3.04 21.64
C ILE A 64 -8.74 -2.66 23.13
N PRO A 65 -9.93 -2.49 23.73
CA PRO A 65 -10.07 -2.27 25.16
C PRO A 65 -9.51 -3.44 25.97
N ASP A 66 -9.09 -3.22 27.21
CA ASP A 66 -8.76 -4.32 28.14
C ASP A 66 -10.04 -5.12 28.46
N THR A 67 -10.32 -6.19 27.72
CA THR A 67 -11.49 -7.08 27.90
C THR A 67 -11.10 -8.43 28.48
N ASP A 68 -11.87 -8.92 29.46
CA ASP A 68 -11.75 -10.28 30.01
C ASP A 68 -12.16 -11.34 28.95
N LEU A 69 -11.50 -12.50 28.97
CA LEU A 69 -11.58 -13.59 27.97
C LEU A 69 -12.99 -14.19 27.72
N LEU A 70 -14.02 -13.76 28.44
CA LEU A 70 -15.40 -14.25 28.33
C LEU A 70 -16.35 -13.29 27.59
N ASP A 71 -15.93 -12.07 27.26
CA ASP A 71 -16.73 -11.07 26.52
C ASP A 71 -16.53 -11.15 24.99
N MET A 72 -15.88 -12.21 24.47
CA MET A 72 -15.48 -12.35 23.06
C MET A 72 -16.64 -12.50 22.03
N GLN A 73 -17.89 -12.19 22.39
CA GLN A 73 -19.06 -12.43 21.54
C GLN A 73 -19.90 -11.20 21.20
N ASP A 74 -19.78 -10.09 21.92
CA ASP A 74 -20.32 -8.82 21.45
C ASP A 74 -19.17 -8.03 20.78
N GLU A 75 -19.37 -7.61 19.52
CA GLU A 75 -18.47 -6.69 18.81
C GLU A 75 -17.02 -7.21 18.56
N ILE A 76 -16.83 -7.98 17.48
CA ILE A 76 -15.55 -7.97 16.73
C ILE A 76 -15.14 -6.50 16.63
N GLY A 77 -13.94 -6.12 17.09
CA GLY A 77 -13.50 -4.74 17.33
C GLY A 77 -13.54 -3.78 16.12
N TYR A 78 -14.70 -3.59 15.49
CA TYR A 78 -14.94 -2.70 14.37
C TYR A 78 -14.83 -1.25 14.80
N ASP A 79 -15.21 -0.95 16.04
CA ASP A 79 -14.93 0.35 16.64
C ASP A 79 -13.44 0.57 16.82
N ALA A 80 -12.68 -0.45 17.24
CA ALA A 80 -11.22 -0.39 17.31
C ALA A 80 -10.61 -0.19 15.91
N ILE A 81 -11.11 -0.89 14.88
CA ILE A 81 -10.70 -0.70 13.48
C ILE A 81 -11.05 0.72 13.00
N THR A 82 -12.24 1.22 13.32
CA THR A 82 -12.70 2.57 12.96
C THR A 82 -11.83 3.63 13.61
N GLN A 83 -11.48 3.45 14.89
CA GLN A 83 -10.54 4.33 15.61
C GLN A 83 -9.15 4.27 15.00
N ALA A 84 -8.64 3.07 14.68
CA ALA A 84 -7.33 2.91 14.06
C ALA A 84 -7.23 3.58 12.69
N ILE A 85 -8.27 3.46 11.85
CA ILE A 85 -8.36 4.13 10.54
C ILE A 85 -8.31 5.65 10.71
N ASN A 86 -9.09 6.20 11.64
CA ASN A 86 -9.08 7.64 11.89
C ASN A 86 -7.72 8.10 12.45
N HIS A 87 -7.17 7.40 13.45
CA HIS A 87 -5.89 7.73 14.08
C HIS A 87 -4.73 7.73 13.08
N ALA A 88 -4.70 6.76 12.16
CA ALA A 88 -3.69 6.69 11.11
C ALA A 88 -3.64 7.98 10.27
N VAL A 89 -4.79 8.61 10.02
CA VAL A 89 -4.86 9.82 9.20
C VAL A 89 -4.74 11.09 10.03
N THR A 90 -5.39 11.18 11.19
CA THR A 90 -5.41 12.42 11.98
C THR A 90 -4.14 12.63 12.80
N GLU A 91 -3.59 11.56 13.37
CA GLU A 91 -2.43 11.63 14.27
C GLU A 91 -1.13 11.26 13.56
N TRP A 92 -1.13 10.15 12.80
CA TRP A 92 0.06 9.71 12.08
C TRP A 92 0.24 10.37 10.71
N ASN A 93 -0.84 10.95 10.14
CA ASN A 93 -0.87 11.61 8.84
C ASN A 93 -0.28 10.73 7.73
N VAL A 94 -0.71 9.46 7.68
CA VAL A 94 -0.19 8.49 6.71
C VAL A 94 -0.65 8.81 5.28
N ASP A 95 0.06 8.27 4.29
CA ASP A 95 -0.32 8.30 2.88
C ASP A 95 -1.01 7.02 2.43
N ILE A 96 -0.68 5.91 3.09
CA ILE A 96 -1.14 4.57 2.74
C ILE A 96 -1.58 3.84 4.01
N ILE A 97 -2.72 3.15 3.94
CA ILE A 97 -3.19 2.22 4.97
C ILE A 97 -3.24 0.82 4.38
N THR A 98 -2.66 -0.16 5.07
CA THR A 98 -2.82 -1.57 4.74
C THR A 98 -3.60 -2.29 5.84
N MET A 99 -4.57 -3.11 5.43
CA MET A 99 -5.43 -3.90 6.29
C MET A 99 -5.26 -5.39 5.92
N SER A 100 -4.60 -6.15 6.78
CA SER A 100 -4.34 -7.58 6.56
C SER A 100 -5.50 -8.46 7.03
N PHE A 101 -6.73 -7.96 6.91
CA PHE A 101 -7.94 -8.65 7.33
C PHE A 101 -9.11 -8.36 6.40
N GLY A 102 -10.10 -9.25 6.44
CA GLY A 102 -11.40 -9.08 5.82
C GLY A 102 -12.51 -9.47 6.80
N ILE A 103 -13.60 -8.72 6.77
CA ILE A 103 -14.79 -8.87 7.61
C ILE A 103 -16.02 -9.06 6.71
N ARG A 104 -17.07 -9.68 7.28
CA ARG A 104 -18.30 -10.01 6.54
C ARG A 104 -19.50 -9.23 7.02
N GLU A 105 -19.51 -8.92 8.31
CA GLU A 105 -20.53 -8.11 8.95
C GLU A 105 -20.43 -6.67 8.44
N TYR A 106 -21.59 -6.09 8.12
CA TYR A 106 -21.68 -4.69 7.76
C TYR A 106 -21.55 -3.83 9.01
N HIS A 107 -20.59 -2.89 9.01
CA HIS A 107 -20.42 -1.91 10.07
C HIS A 107 -20.40 -0.50 9.48
N GLU A 108 -21.48 0.25 9.69
CA GLU A 108 -21.66 1.59 9.10
C GLU A 108 -20.57 2.59 9.53
N PRO A 109 -20.19 2.70 10.83
CA PRO A 109 -19.12 3.62 11.23
C PRO A 109 -17.77 3.32 10.57
N MET A 110 -17.45 2.04 10.36
CA MET A 110 -16.20 1.65 9.69
C MET A 110 -16.22 2.05 8.21
N LYS A 111 -17.37 1.85 7.54
CA LYS A 111 -17.55 2.28 6.16
C LYS A 111 -17.44 3.80 6.03
N ASP A 112 -18.06 4.55 6.93
CA ASP A 112 -17.99 6.02 6.91
C ASP A 112 -16.56 6.53 7.14
N ALA A 113 -15.81 5.90 8.05
CA ALA A 113 -14.39 6.20 8.24
C ALA A 113 -13.57 5.92 6.97
N ILE A 114 -13.79 4.79 6.31
CA ILE A 114 -13.14 4.45 5.04
C ILE A 114 -13.45 5.52 3.97
N VAL A 115 -14.72 5.88 3.79
CA VAL A 115 -15.13 6.90 2.79
C VAL A 115 -14.46 8.24 3.07
N LYS A 116 -14.47 8.67 4.33
CA LYS A 116 -13.83 9.92 4.76
C LYS A 116 -12.33 9.90 4.49
N VAL A 117 -11.66 8.79 4.73
CA VAL A 117 -10.21 8.65 4.52
C VAL A 117 -9.86 8.61 3.03
N LEU A 118 -10.62 7.88 2.21
CA LEU A 118 -10.45 7.86 0.76
C LEU A 118 -10.59 9.26 0.14
N SER A 119 -11.54 10.08 0.61
CA SER A 119 -11.69 11.47 0.11
C SER A 119 -10.50 12.39 0.39
N GLN A 120 -9.56 11.98 1.25
CA GLN A 120 -8.33 12.73 1.57
C GLN A 120 -7.13 12.28 0.73
N GLY A 121 -7.35 11.40 -0.26
CA GLY A 121 -6.29 10.85 -1.11
C GLY A 121 -5.40 9.85 -0.37
N ILE A 122 -5.95 9.12 0.61
CA ILE A 122 -5.24 8.03 1.27
C ILE A 122 -5.48 6.75 0.47
N LEU A 123 -4.40 6.09 0.07
CA LEU A 123 -4.49 4.82 -0.65
C LEU A 123 -4.68 3.69 0.36
N MET A 124 -5.68 2.84 0.13
CA MET A 124 -6.02 1.75 1.04
C MET A 124 -5.85 0.39 0.35
N PHE A 125 -5.13 -0.51 1.00
CA PHE A 125 -4.89 -1.88 0.53
C PHE A 125 -5.49 -2.86 1.53
N ALA A 126 -6.23 -3.86 1.04
CA ALA A 126 -6.88 -4.83 1.91
C ALA A 126 -6.76 -6.26 1.38
N ALA A 127 -6.69 -7.22 2.30
CA ALA A 127 -6.61 -8.63 1.96
C ALA A 127 -7.92 -9.07 1.32
N ALA A 128 -7.83 -9.78 0.19
CA ALA A 128 -9.02 -10.16 -0.59
C ALA A 128 -10.04 -10.97 0.23
N SER A 129 -9.57 -11.88 1.10
CA SER A 129 -10.44 -12.68 1.96
C SER A 129 -9.65 -13.37 3.07
N ASN A 130 -10.32 -13.63 4.19
CA ASN A 130 -9.86 -14.51 5.26
C ASN A 130 -10.58 -15.88 5.26
N ASP A 131 -11.55 -16.10 4.38
CA ASP A 131 -12.46 -17.26 4.43
C ASP A 131 -12.14 -18.34 3.40
N GLY A 132 -11.00 -18.22 2.71
CA GLY A 132 -10.66 -19.11 1.62
C GLY A 132 -11.55 -18.93 0.39
N VAL A 133 -11.70 -20.01 -0.40
CA VAL A 133 -12.56 -20.09 -1.59
C VAL A 133 -14.06 -20.13 -1.29
N ASN A 134 -14.46 -20.11 -0.01
CA ASN A 134 -15.85 -20.27 0.39
C ASN A 134 -16.74 -19.07 0.01
N PHE A 135 -16.14 -17.89 -0.06
CA PHE A 135 -16.83 -16.63 -0.34
C PHE A 135 -15.99 -15.73 -1.25
N GLY A 136 -16.64 -14.77 -1.89
CA GLY A 136 -15.96 -13.73 -2.67
C GLY A 136 -15.16 -12.75 -1.79
N ARG A 137 -14.72 -11.63 -2.38
CA ARG A 137 -13.97 -10.59 -1.66
C ARG A 137 -14.67 -10.13 -0.38
N ALA A 138 -13.92 -9.98 0.71
CA ALA A 138 -14.40 -9.50 2.00
C ALA A 138 -14.37 -7.96 2.07
N PHE A 139 -15.12 -7.36 2.99
CA PHE A 139 -14.95 -5.94 3.29
C PHE A 139 -13.69 -5.78 4.16
N PRO A 140 -12.83 -4.76 3.98
CA PRO A 140 -13.00 -3.62 3.10
C PRO A 140 -12.49 -3.81 1.67
N ALA A 141 -11.82 -4.91 1.33
CA ALA A 141 -11.28 -5.17 -0.01
C ALA A 141 -12.33 -5.17 -1.15
N LYS A 142 -13.60 -5.41 -0.83
CA LYS A 142 -14.72 -5.33 -1.79
C LYS A 142 -15.20 -3.88 -2.04
N TYR A 143 -14.82 -2.93 -1.20
CA TYR A 143 -15.28 -1.56 -1.34
C TYR A 143 -14.63 -0.91 -2.58
N PRO A 144 -15.41 -0.22 -3.45
CA PRO A 144 -14.84 0.52 -4.56
C PRO A 144 -13.78 1.50 -4.05
N SER A 145 -12.69 1.65 -4.79
CA SER A 145 -11.55 2.50 -4.40
C SER A 145 -10.64 1.92 -3.29
N ILE A 146 -10.77 0.64 -2.95
CA ILE A 146 -9.78 -0.09 -2.14
C ILE A 146 -9.08 -1.13 -3.00
N PHE A 147 -7.75 -1.15 -2.94
CA PHE A 147 -6.96 -2.15 -3.66
C PHE A 147 -7.11 -3.52 -2.99
N CYS A 148 -7.81 -4.42 -3.66
CA CYS A 148 -7.99 -5.81 -3.24
C CYS A 148 -6.74 -6.63 -3.60
N ILE A 149 -6.05 -7.16 -2.59
CA ILE A 149 -4.81 -7.90 -2.79
C ILE A 149 -5.01 -9.39 -2.51
N HIS A 150 -4.77 -10.19 -3.56
CA HIS A 150 -4.69 -11.65 -3.50
C HIS A 150 -3.24 -12.12 -3.27
N SER A 151 -3.09 -13.37 -2.84
CA SER A 151 -1.77 -13.93 -2.48
C SER A 151 -1.26 -14.95 -3.50
N THR A 152 0.06 -15.14 -3.55
CA THR A 152 0.71 -16.19 -4.34
C THR A 152 1.78 -16.91 -3.52
N ASP A 153 2.09 -18.15 -3.90
CA ASP A 153 3.18 -18.96 -3.34
C ASP A 153 4.57 -18.46 -3.80
N GLY A 154 5.64 -19.08 -3.29
CA GLY A 154 7.03 -18.78 -3.64
C GLY A 154 7.38 -18.83 -5.14
N ASN A 155 6.54 -19.48 -5.96
CA ASN A 155 6.69 -19.61 -7.40
C ASN A 155 5.76 -18.64 -8.18
N GLY A 156 5.06 -17.77 -7.46
CA GLY A 156 4.06 -16.84 -7.98
C GLY A 156 2.76 -17.51 -8.42
N ASN A 157 2.51 -18.77 -8.07
CA ASN A 157 1.22 -19.42 -8.32
C ASN A 157 0.20 -18.90 -7.31
N LEU A 158 -1.04 -18.74 -7.75
CA LEU A 158 -2.12 -18.28 -6.87
C LEU A 158 -2.30 -19.24 -5.71
N SER A 159 -2.45 -18.66 -4.51
CA SER A 159 -2.75 -19.44 -3.33
C SER A 159 -4.10 -20.13 -3.48
N SER A 160 -4.17 -21.39 -3.06
CA SER A 160 -5.39 -22.22 -3.14
C SER A 160 -6.56 -21.68 -2.33
N PHE A 161 -6.30 -20.75 -1.40
CA PHE A 161 -7.30 -20.10 -0.56
C PHE A 161 -7.70 -18.69 -1.05
N ASN A 162 -7.21 -18.22 -2.20
CA ASN A 162 -7.69 -16.95 -2.73
C ASN A 162 -9.19 -17.04 -3.04
N SER A 163 -9.93 -15.99 -2.71
CA SER A 163 -11.29 -15.82 -3.22
C SER A 163 -11.27 -15.70 -4.74
N THR A 164 -12.37 -16.12 -5.38
CA THR A 164 -12.56 -16.02 -6.82
C THR A 164 -12.35 -14.58 -7.31
N ALA A 165 -11.67 -14.44 -8.44
CA ALA A 165 -11.50 -13.16 -9.10
C ALA A 165 -12.84 -12.49 -9.39
N ASP A 166 -12.90 -11.17 -9.23
CA ASP A 166 -14.05 -10.39 -9.66
C ASP A 166 -13.82 -9.94 -11.10
N GLU A 167 -14.64 -10.39 -12.04
CA GLU A 167 -14.51 -10.04 -13.47
C GLU A 167 -14.74 -8.56 -13.76
N LYS A 168 -15.32 -7.82 -12.80
CA LYS A 168 -15.65 -6.39 -12.95
C LYS A 168 -14.62 -5.46 -12.35
N ASP A 169 -13.54 -5.99 -11.78
CA ASP A 169 -12.57 -5.23 -11.02
C ASP A 169 -11.15 -5.79 -11.22
N VAL A 170 -10.14 -5.00 -10.86
CA VAL A 170 -8.74 -5.40 -10.94
C VAL A 170 -8.44 -6.43 -9.85
N ASN A 171 -7.71 -7.49 -10.19
CA ASN A 171 -7.41 -8.59 -9.27
C ASN A 171 -5.91 -8.67 -9.01
N PHE A 172 -5.38 -7.69 -8.29
CA PHE A 172 -3.95 -7.66 -7.97
C PHE A 172 -3.54 -8.85 -7.12
N SER A 173 -2.40 -9.44 -7.46
CA SER A 173 -1.80 -10.54 -6.72
C SER A 173 -0.31 -10.29 -6.48
N LEU A 174 0.15 -10.69 -5.30
CA LEU A 174 1.52 -10.49 -4.86
C LEU A 174 2.10 -11.73 -4.19
N LEU A 175 3.43 -11.78 -4.15
CA LEU A 175 4.18 -12.81 -3.46
C LEU A 175 3.92 -12.77 -1.96
N GLY A 176 3.62 -13.92 -1.37
CA GLY A 176 3.47 -14.07 0.08
C GLY A 176 2.04 -14.37 0.48
N GLN A 177 1.87 -15.45 1.25
CA GLN A 177 0.57 -15.89 1.77
C GLN A 177 0.16 -15.15 3.03
N SER A 178 1.13 -14.60 3.77
CA SER A 178 0.92 -13.96 5.07
C SER A 178 1.12 -12.44 5.05
N VAL A 179 1.72 -11.89 4.00
CA VAL A 179 2.11 -10.47 3.91
C VAL A 179 1.85 -9.78 2.56
N PRO A 180 0.91 -10.22 1.71
CA PRO A 180 0.79 -9.66 0.36
C PRO A 180 0.36 -8.18 0.38
N THR A 181 -0.43 -7.77 1.38
CA THR A 181 -0.96 -6.41 1.55
C THR A 181 0.11 -5.38 1.93
N PRO A 182 0.97 -5.59 2.97
CA PRO A 182 2.13 -4.72 3.21
C PRO A 182 3.08 -4.60 2.02
N ILE A 183 3.28 -5.69 1.26
CA ILE A 183 4.12 -5.64 0.05
C ILE A 183 3.47 -4.72 -1.00
N ALA A 184 2.16 -4.81 -1.21
CA ALA A 184 1.44 -3.92 -2.13
C ALA A 184 1.61 -2.45 -1.76
N ALA A 185 1.42 -2.13 -0.47
CA ALA A 185 1.60 -0.80 0.07
C ALA A 185 3.03 -0.26 -0.16
N GLY A 186 4.06 -1.09 0.06
CA GLY A 186 5.45 -0.72 -0.23
C GLY A 186 5.73 -0.45 -1.70
N LEU A 187 5.09 -1.20 -2.61
CA LEU A 187 5.20 -1.00 -4.05
C LEU A 187 4.52 0.29 -4.51
N ALA A 188 3.33 0.60 -3.98
CA ALA A 188 2.63 1.86 -4.23
C ALA A 188 3.36 3.07 -3.61
N ALA A 189 4.02 2.89 -2.46
CA ALA A 189 4.86 3.91 -1.84
C ALA A 189 6.09 4.27 -2.66
N SER A 190 6.60 3.33 -3.48
CA SER A 190 7.82 3.52 -4.27
C SER A 190 7.71 4.65 -5.32
N PRO A 191 6.73 4.66 -6.24
CA PRO A 191 6.53 5.78 -7.16
C PRO A 191 6.12 7.07 -6.45
N LEU A 192 5.34 7.01 -5.37
CA LEU A 192 4.98 8.20 -4.59
C LEU A 192 6.23 8.85 -3.96
N SER A 193 7.12 8.06 -3.35
CA SER A 193 8.38 8.55 -2.78
C SER A 193 9.32 9.06 -3.87
N PHE A 194 9.39 8.37 -5.01
CA PHE A 194 10.16 8.82 -6.17
C PHE A 194 9.70 10.20 -6.66
N LEU A 195 8.39 10.40 -6.87
CA LEU A 195 7.84 11.68 -7.32
C LEU A 195 8.09 12.79 -6.30
N ARG A 196 7.90 12.53 -5.01
CA ARG A 196 8.24 13.51 -3.95
C ARG A 196 9.68 13.97 -4.01
N GLN A 197 10.62 13.11 -4.40
CA GLN A 197 12.03 13.47 -4.53
C GLN A 197 12.33 14.25 -5.82
N GLU A 198 11.69 13.90 -6.93
CA GLU A 198 11.89 14.60 -8.22
C GLU A 198 11.24 15.99 -8.22
N GLU A 199 10.10 16.15 -7.56
CA GLU A 199 9.27 17.36 -7.65
C GLU A 199 9.69 18.48 -6.69
N GLN A 200 10.60 18.24 -5.74
CA GLN A 200 11.00 19.21 -4.71
C GLN A 200 11.58 20.53 -5.23
N GLY A 201 12.12 20.52 -6.45
CA GLY A 201 12.74 21.69 -7.08
C GLY A 201 11.86 22.33 -8.15
N LEU A 202 10.63 21.85 -8.36
CA LEU A 202 9.78 22.35 -9.41
C LEU A 202 9.15 23.70 -9.04
N PRO A 203 8.99 24.62 -10.01
CA PRO A 203 8.32 25.89 -9.76
C PRO A 203 6.89 25.70 -9.24
N PRO A 204 6.38 26.60 -8.38
CA PRO A 204 4.97 26.63 -8.02
C PRO A 204 4.07 26.66 -9.24
N GLY A 205 2.98 25.89 -9.22
CA GLY A 205 2.05 25.78 -10.36
C GLY A 205 2.48 24.80 -11.45
N SER A 206 3.59 24.06 -11.26
CA SER A 206 3.92 22.91 -12.11
C SER A 206 2.83 21.85 -12.03
N ASP A 207 2.58 21.15 -13.14
CA ASP A 207 1.68 20.00 -13.16
C ASP A 207 2.36 18.80 -12.46
N LEU A 208 2.10 18.67 -11.16
CA LEU A 208 2.70 17.65 -10.30
C LEU A 208 1.99 16.30 -10.49
N LEU A 209 2.78 15.24 -10.62
CA LEU A 209 2.34 13.86 -10.64
C LEU A 209 2.12 13.32 -9.21
N GLY A 210 2.84 13.83 -8.21
CA GLY A 210 2.73 13.39 -6.82
C GLY A 210 1.28 13.44 -6.27
N PRO A 211 0.60 14.60 -6.32
CA PRO A 211 -0.81 14.70 -5.92
C PRO A 211 -1.76 13.89 -6.80
N TRP A 212 -1.49 13.82 -8.11
CA TRP A 212 -2.28 13.01 -9.04
C TRP A 212 -2.24 11.52 -8.68
N LEU A 213 -1.08 11.02 -8.23
CA LEU A 213 -0.88 9.63 -7.86
C LEU A 213 -1.52 9.25 -6.50
N LYS A 214 -2.01 10.23 -5.73
CA LYS A 214 -2.81 9.96 -4.50
C LYS A 214 -4.26 9.60 -4.80
N ASP A 215 -4.72 9.79 -6.05
CA ASP A 215 -6.00 9.27 -6.50
C ASP A 215 -5.91 7.76 -6.76
N VAL A 216 -6.98 7.04 -6.43
CA VAL A 216 -7.03 5.58 -6.55
C VAL A 216 -6.92 5.12 -8.00
N HIS A 217 -7.60 5.77 -8.94
CA HIS A 217 -7.61 5.37 -10.35
C HIS A 217 -6.26 5.65 -11.00
N SER A 218 -5.62 6.75 -10.61
CA SER A 218 -4.25 7.09 -11.04
C SER A 218 -3.24 6.06 -10.56
N MET A 219 -3.28 5.67 -9.28
CA MET A 219 -2.39 4.64 -8.74
C MET A 219 -2.70 3.28 -9.35
N ASP A 220 -3.96 2.95 -9.57
CA ASP A 220 -4.41 1.72 -10.24
C ASP A 220 -3.77 1.59 -11.63
N ALA A 221 -3.87 2.63 -12.46
CA ALA A 221 -3.24 2.65 -13.78
C ALA A 221 -1.70 2.45 -13.74
N VAL A 222 -1.04 3.00 -12.71
CA VAL A 222 0.41 2.80 -12.51
C VAL A 222 0.73 1.37 -12.09
N LEU A 223 -0.04 0.79 -11.17
CA LEU A 223 0.13 -0.59 -10.70
C LEU A 223 -0.20 -1.62 -11.78
N GLU A 224 -1.25 -1.39 -12.57
CA GLU A 224 -1.58 -2.19 -13.75
C GLU A 224 -0.44 -2.18 -14.77
N ARG A 225 0.20 -1.03 -14.99
CA ARG A 225 1.39 -0.95 -15.87
C ARG A 225 2.59 -1.72 -15.33
N MET A 226 2.65 -1.96 -14.02
CA MET A 226 3.63 -2.85 -13.40
C MET A 226 3.19 -4.32 -13.43
N ALA A 227 1.93 -4.62 -13.67
CA ALA A 227 1.40 -5.96 -13.62
C ALA A 227 1.70 -6.75 -14.90
N LYS A 228 1.96 -8.05 -14.72
CA LYS A 228 1.93 -9.04 -15.80
C LYS A 228 0.69 -9.89 -15.62
N GLN A 229 -0.21 -9.86 -16.59
CA GLN A 229 -1.31 -10.81 -16.65
C GLN A 229 -0.75 -12.23 -16.68
N ARG A 230 -1.11 -13.05 -15.69
CA ARG A 230 -0.84 -14.49 -15.77
C ARG A 230 -1.90 -15.13 -16.67
N ARG A 231 -1.44 -15.93 -17.64
CA ARG A 231 -2.29 -16.61 -18.61
C ARG A 231 -3.38 -17.43 -17.90
N GLY A 232 -4.64 -17.04 -18.08
CA GLY A 232 -5.81 -17.90 -17.91
C GLY A 232 -6.53 -17.91 -16.56
N GLN A 233 -6.19 -17.05 -15.60
CA GLN A 233 -6.90 -17.03 -14.30
C GLN A 233 -7.46 -15.66 -13.86
N GLY A 234 -7.29 -14.60 -14.66
CA GLY A 234 -7.91 -13.29 -14.39
C GLY A 234 -7.26 -12.50 -13.24
N TYR A 235 -5.98 -12.75 -12.93
CA TYR A 235 -5.23 -12.02 -11.90
C TYR A 235 -4.01 -11.29 -12.48
N ASP A 236 -3.70 -10.16 -11.87
CA ASP A 236 -2.63 -9.23 -12.24
C ASP A 236 -1.49 -9.33 -11.24
N TYR A 237 -0.42 -10.02 -11.63
CA TYR A 237 0.75 -10.20 -10.76
C TYR A 237 1.67 -8.98 -10.88
N ILE A 238 1.82 -8.21 -9.80
CA ILE A 238 2.60 -6.95 -9.84
C ILE A 238 4.09 -7.26 -9.95
N THR A 239 4.74 -6.66 -10.96
CA THR A 239 6.17 -6.80 -11.23
C THR A 239 6.88 -5.44 -11.28
N PRO A 240 7.41 -4.95 -10.14
CA PRO A 240 7.90 -3.57 -9.99
C PRO A 240 9.02 -3.17 -10.95
N HIS A 241 9.80 -4.16 -11.42
CA HIS A 241 10.90 -3.95 -12.36
C HIS A 241 10.46 -3.37 -13.71
N VAL A 242 9.17 -3.41 -14.06
CA VAL A 242 8.64 -2.83 -15.30
C VAL A 242 8.65 -1.30 -15.26
N LEU A 243 8.40 -0.69 -14.10
CA LEU A 243 8.52 0.76 -13.94
C LEU A 243 9.97 1.16 -13.62
N PHE A 244 10.61 0.45 -12.68
CA PHE A 244 11.95 0.74 -12.18
C PHE A 244 13.05 -0.13 -12.82
N GLU A 245 13.11 -0.14 -14.16
CA GLU A 245 14.11 -0.95 -14.88
C GLU A 245 15.55 -0.46 -14.61
N ARG A 246 16.49 -1.40 -14.53
CA ARG A 246 17.88 -1.17 -14.13
C ARG A 246 18.63 -0.09 -14.93
N ASN A 247 18.32 0.05 -16.21
CA ASN A 247 19.05 0.91 -17.15
C ASN A 247 18.38 2.28 -17.35
N LEU A 248 17.26 2.55 -16.68
CA LEU A 248 16.56 3.82 -16.83
C LEU A 248 17.17 4.91 -15.95
N LEU A 249 17.31 6.10 -16.52
CA LEU A 249 17.53 7.32 -15.74
C LEU A 249 16.23 7.72 -15.04
N ARG A 250 16.32 8.45 -13.91
CA ARG A 250 15.16 8.95 -13.15
C ARG A 250 14.18 9.72 -14.04
N GLU A 251 14.68 10.55 -14.96
CA GLU A 251 13.86 11.26 -15.95
C GLU A 251 12.98 10.33 -16.79
N HIS A 252 13.47 9.16 -17.20
CA HIS A 252 12.67 8.20 -17.96
C HIS A 252 11.57 7.57 -17.12
N VAL A 253 11.83 7.30 -15.83
CA VAL A 253 10.80 6.81 -14.90
C VAL A 253 9.72 7.87 -14.72
N TYR A 254 10.11 9.14 -14.55
CA TYR A 254 9.17 10.26 -14.45
C TYR A 254 8.32 10.40 -15.73
N ASN A 255 8.94 10.35 -16.90
CA ASN A 255 8.24 10.41 -18.18
C ASN A 255 7.29 9.22 -18.40
N LYS A 256 7.66 8.00 -18.00
CA LYS A 256 6.75 6.85 -18.02
C LYS A 256 5.48 7.10 -17.20
N ILE A 257 5.61 7.65 -15.98
CA ILE A 257 4.44 7.99 -15.15
C ILE A 257 3.61 9.10 -15.80
N LYS A 258 4.27 10.10 -16.38
CA LYS A 258 3.61 11.19 -17.11
C LYS A 258 2.83 10.69 -18.34
N ASP A 259 3.38 9.73 -19.07
CA ASP A 259 2.74 9.12 -20.22
C ASP A 259 1.50 8.32 -19.78
N ILE A 260 1.57 7.56 -18.67
CA ILE A 260 0.40 6.89 -18.08
C ILE A 260 -0.70 7.91 -17.74
N LYS A 261 -0.35 9.03 -17.10
CA LYS A 261 -1.30 10.10 -16.81
C LYS A 261 -1.96 10.61 -18.09
N LYS A 262 -1.19 10.83 -19.15
CA LYS A 262 -1.70 11.30 -20.43
C LYS A 262 -2.66 10.30 -21.07
N ASP A 263 -2.29 9.02 -21.12
CA ASP A 263 -3.10 7.94 -21.68
C ASP A 263 -4.47 7.77 -20.98
N MET A 264 -4.60 8.20 -19.72
CA MET A 264 -5.86 8.15 -18.97
C MET A 264 -6.86 9.25 -19.36
N TYR A 265 -6.41 10.37 -19.94
CA TYR A 265 -7.24 11.53 -20.24
C TYR A 265 -7.36 11.85 -21.74
N ASP A 266 -6.65 11.11 -22.59
CA ASP A 266 -6.78 11.13 -24.06
C ASP A 266 -7.93 10.23 -24.54
#